data_AF-A0A4Y2W385-F1
#
_entry.id   AF-A0A4Y2W385-F1
#
_cell.length_a   1.000
_cell.length_b   1.000
_cell.length_c   1.000
_cell.angle_alpha   90.00
_cell.angle_beta   90.00
_cell.angle_gamma   90.00
#
_symmetry.space_group_name_H-M   'P 1'
#
loop_
_entity.id
_entity.type
_entity.pdbx_description
1 polymer ?
#
loop_
_entity_poly.entity_id
_entity_poly.type
_entity_poly.pdbx_seq_one_letter_code
_entity_poly.pdbx_strand_id
1 'polypeptide(L)'
;MNTDEEPIAKRWRRTKERKARWLARQSQESLDRIRAVDAAAYRRRIETETPAQSQARRERYAEAHHLVRNRQSQRIRDEAIHFIEAQVETHNCGPLNIICQFRKSKNFAAERSSDGKFTSCCRKGKIKLEKPSDALSNDFLYPNFLLDLLTNPNNPDYKHFHDNIRSYNSAVPFASMGTKVVDFRGGGPYVFKVHGEIRHRTSHIQSVNGQAPQYAQLYVIDSIQATKIRVNHPANEQCNLRILDQIDRFFRQHNRLSDTYRMF
;
A
#
# COMPACT_ATOMS: atom_id res chain seq x y z
N MET A 1 2.41 -35.51 34.42
CA MET A 1 3.08 -35.04 35.65
C MET A 1 3.24 -33.55 35.57
N ASN A 2 2.92 -32.85 36.66
CA ASN A 2 2.71 -31.40 36.73
C ASN A 2 3.89 -30.61 36.16
N THR A 3 3.53 -29.73 35.23
CA THR A 3 4.31 -28.60 34.73
C THR A 3 4.60 -27.64 35.88
N ASP A 4 5.86 -27.26 36.04
CA ASP A 4 6.31 -26.19 36.95
C ASP A 4 5.64 -24.86 36.57
N GLU A 5 4.49 -24.56 37.16
CA GLU A 5 3.92 -23.23 37.11
C GLU A 5 4.81 -22.29 37.93
N GLU A 6 5.40 -21.30 37.25
CA GLU A 6 6.21 -20.24 37.85
C GLU A 6 5.55 -19.69 39.13
N PRO A 7 6.29 -19.55 40.25
CA PRO A 7 5.74 -19.18 41.56
C PRO A 7 4.87 -17.90 41.54
N ILE A 8 5.20 -16.98 40.63
CA ILE A 8 4.49 -15.71 40.42
C ILE A 8 3.11 -15.96 39.81
N ALA A 9 3.00 -16.80 38.77
CA ALA A 9 1.74 -17.10 38.10
C ALA A 9 0.72 -17.75 39.05
N LYS A 10 1.19 -18.65 39.91
CA LYS A 10 0.38 -19.32 40.95
C LYS A 10 -0.19 -18.33 41.98
N ARG A 11 0.61 -17.33 42.39
CA ARG A 11 0.18 -16.27 43.33
C ARG A 11 -0.89 -15.37 42.70
N TRP A 12 -0.73 -14.98 41.44
CA TRP A 12 -1.72 -14.18 40.71
C TRP A 12 -3.05 -14.90 40.56
N ARG A 13 -3.02 -16.20 40.20
CA ARG A 13 -4.22 -17.03 40.07
C ARG A 13 -5.02 -17.10 41.37
N ARG A 14 -4.36 -17.45 42.48
CA ARG A 14 -5.00 -17.52 43.82
C ARG A 14 -5.62 -16.18 44.25
N THR A 15 -4.94 -15.07 43.93
CA THR A 15 -5.44 -13.72 44.25
C THR A 15 -6.68 -13.37 43.44
N LYS A 16 -6.69 -13.71 42.14
CA LYS A 16 -7.84 -13.52 41.25
C LYS A 16 -9.05 -14.36 41.68
N GLU A 17 -8.83 -15.62 42.03
CA GLU A 17 -9.87 -16.54 42.52
C GLU A 17 -10.46 -16.09 43.87
N ARG A 18 -9.61 -15.58 44.78
CA ARG A 18 -10.08 -15.02 46.05
C ARG A 18 -10.97 -13.81 45.82
N LYS A 19 -10.57 -12.90 44.91
CA LYS A 19 -11.38 -11.73 44.54
C LYS A 19 -12.70 -12.12 43.88
N ALA A 20 -12.68 -13.09 42.96
CA ALA A 20 -13.88 -13.60 42.31
C ALA A 20 -14.87 -14.23 43.31
N ARG A 21 -14.37 -15.04 44.26
CA ARG A 21 -15.20 -15.62 45.33
C ARG A 21 -15.79 -14.57 46.26
N TRP A 22 -15.03 -13.51 46.56
CA TRP A 22 -15.55 -12.40 47.36
C TRP A 22 -16.65 -11.64 46.60
N LEU A 23 -16.43 -11.32 45.32
CA LEU A 23 -17.43 -10.66 44.47
C LEU A 23 -18.71 -11.49 44.32
N ALA A 24 -18.60 -12.80 44.13
CA ALA A 24 -19.74 -13.70 43.99
C ALA A 24 -20.62 -13.81 45.25
N ARG A 25 -20.09 -13.44 46.42
CA ARG A 25 -20.84 -13.42 47.70
C ARG A 25 -21.54 -12.09 47.97
N GLN A 26 -21.32 -11.05 47.15
CA GLN A 26 -21.90 -9.74 47.37
C GLN A 26 -23.22 -9.60 46.61
N SER A 27 -24.20 -8.96 47.22
CA SER A 27 -25.39 -8.51 46.52
C SER A 27 -25.05 -7.34 45.60
N GLN A 28 -25.86 -7.14 44.55
CA GLN A 28 -25.71 -6.02 43.63
C GLN A 28 -25.73 -4.67 44.37
N GLU A 29 -26.62 -4.52 45.34
CA GLU A 29 -26.73 -3.33 46.18
C GLU A 29 -25.47 -3.06 47.01
N SER A 30 -24.84 -4.11 47.57
CA SER A 30 -23.57 -3.99 48.30
C SER A 30 -22.45 -3.50 47.37
N LEU A 31 -22.36 -4.06 46.17
CA LEU A 31 -21.38 -3.64 45.16
C LEU A 31 -21.57 -2.19 44.73
N ASP A 32 -22.81 -1.75 44.56
CA ASP A 32 -23.12 -0.38 44.16
C ASP A 32 -22.83 0.63 45.29
N ARG A 33 -23.06 0.25 46.56
CA ARG A 33 -22.62 1.04 47.72
C ARG A 33 -21.10 1.19 47.76
N ILE A 34 -20.34 0.11 47.52
CA ILE A 34 -18.88 0.15 47.48
C ILE A 34 -18.40 1.08 46.35
N ARG A 35 -18.97 0.94 45.15
CA ARG A 35 -18.66 1.82 44.00
C ARG A 35 -18.96 3.29 44.31
N ALA A 36 -20.09 3.57 44.98
CA ALA A 36 -20.48 4.94 45.35
C ALA A 36 -19.50 5.56 46.37
N VAL A 37 -19.06 4.78 47.36
CA VAL A 37 -18.05 5.19 48.34
C VAL A 37 -16.70 5.46 47.66
N ASP A 38 -16.25 4.55 46.78
CA ASP A 38 -15.01 4.71 46.03
C ASP A 38 -15.05 5.94 45.11
N ALA A 39 -16.18 6.17 44.44
CA ALA A 39 -16.39 7.34 43.58
C ALA A 39 -16.43 8.65 44.38
N ALA A 40 -17.03 8.66 45.57
CA ALA A 40 -17.00 9.81 46.48
C ALA A 40 -15.57 10.09 46.99
N ALA A 41 -14.83 9.05 47.38
CA ALA A 41 -13.45 9.18 47.83
C ALA A 41 -12.52 9.66 46.69
N TYR A 42 -12.73 9.19 45.47
CA TYR A 42 -12.01 9.66 44.28
C TYR A 42 -12.28 11.14 44.01
N ARG A 43 -13.56 11.57 44.00
CA ARG A 43 -13.94 12.98 43.79
C ARG A 43 -13.27 13.92 44.79
N ARG A 44 -13.31 13.60 46.09
CA ARG A 44 -12.65 14.39 47.14
C ARG A 44 -11.13 14.52 46.91
N ARG A 45 -10.46 13.46 46.46
CA ARG A 45 -9.02 13.53 46.14
C ARG A 45 -8.75 14.48 44.98
N ILE A 46 -9.56 14.43 43.93
CA ILE A 46 -9.43 15.32 42.76
C ILE A 46 -9.64 16.79 43.15
N GLU A 47 -10.63 17.09 44.00
CA GLU A 47 -10.90 18.45 44.48
C GLU A 47 -9.73 19.04 45.29
N THR A 48 -8.98 18.20 46.00
CA THR A 48 -7.82 18.60 46.81
C THR A 48 -6.46 18.51 46.07
N GLU A 49 -6.45 18.05 44.81
CA GLU A 49 -5.21 17.86 44.04
C GLU A 49 -4.63 19.20 43.57
N THR A 50 -3.32 19.40 43.78
CA THR A 50 -2.57 20.50 43.14
C THR A 50 -2.37 20.23 41.63
N PRO A 51 -2.10 21.26 40.81
CA PRO A 51 -1.85 21.09 39.38
C PRO A 51 -0.73 20.07 39.06
N ALA A 52 0.37 20.09 39.82
CA ALA A 52 1.49 19.16 39.65
C ALA A 52 1.10 17.70 39.96
N GLN A 53 0.30 17.49 41.02
CA GLN A 53 -0.20 16.15 41.38
C GLN A 53 -1.19 15.62 40.33
N SER A 54 -2.05 16.50 39.79
CA SER A 54 -2.98 16.16 38.72
C SER A 54 -2.24 15.72 37.45
N GLN A 55 -1.17 16.43 37.06
CA GLN A 55 -0.33 16.07 35.92
C GLN A 55 0.37 14.72 36.14
N ALA A 56 1.03 14.51 37.27
CA ALA A 56 1.70 13.24 37.59
C ALA A 56 0.71 12.05 37.65
N ARG A 57 -0.55 12.29 38.04
CA ARG A 57 -1.60 11.28 37.98
C ARG A 57 -1.98 10.94 36.53
N ARG A 58 -2.17 11.94 35.67
CA ARG A 58 -2.46 11.74 34.24
C ARG A 58 -1.35 11.00 33.52
N GLU A 59 -0.10 11.33 33.78
CA GLU A 59 1.08 10.65 33.23
C GLU A 59 1.11 9.18 33.66
N ARG A 60 0.94 8.87 34.95
CA ARG A 60 0.85 7.49 35.44
C ARG A 60 -0.30 6.69 34.82
N TYR A 61 -1.47 7.31 34.64
CA TYR A 61 -2.58 6.64 33.95
C TYR A 61 -2.26 6.42 32.47
N ALA A 62 -1.66 7.39 31.79
CA ALA A 62 -1.25 7.24 30.40
C ALA A 62 -0.22 6.11 30.22
N GLU A 63 0.78 6.03 31.09
CA GLU A 63 1.77 4.94 31.13
C GLU A 63 1.12 3.58 31.39
N ALA A 64 0.23 3.49 32.38
CA ALA A 64 -0.49 2.25 32.68
C ALA A 64 -1.36 1.79 31.50
N HIS A 65 -2.07 2.72 30.85
CA HIS A 65 -2.83 2.45 29.64
C HIS A 65 -1.94 2.01 28.47
N HIS A 66 -0.78 2.63 28.30
CA HIS A 66 0.19 2.26 27.28
C HIS A 66 0.74 0.84 27.50
N LEU A 67 1.07 0.49 28.74
CA LEU A 67 1.53 -0.87 29.10
C LEU A 67 0.46 -1.94 28.85
N VAL A 68 -0.79 -1.67 29.23
CA VAL A 68 -1.90 -2.59 28.98
C VAL A 68 -2.13 -2.78 27.49
N ARG A 69 -2.14 -1.69 26.71
CA ARG A 69 -2.25 -1.74 25.25
C ARG A 69 -1.11 -2.53 24.63
N ASN A 70 0.13 -2.28 25.04
CA ASN A 70 1.30 -3.01 24.53
C ASN A 70 1.24 -4.50 24.86
N ARG A 71 0.82 -4.89 26.07
CA ARG A 71 0.62 -6.31 26.43
C ARG A 71 -0.49 -6.95 25.62
N GLN A 72 -1.59 -6.24 25.38
CA GLN A 72 -2.68 -6.74 24.53
C GLN A 72 -2.20 -6.90 23.08
N SER A 73 -1.47 -5.93 22.53
CA SER A 73 -0.87 -6.02 21.20
C SER A 73 0.23 -7.08 21.11
N GLN A 74 0.97 -7.36 22.19
CA GLN A 74 1.90 -8.49 22.24
C GLN A 74 1.15 -9.80 22.22
N ARG A 75 0.11 -10.00 23.04
CA ARG A 75 -0.72 -11.20 23.00
C ARG A 75 -1.35 -11.46 21.63
N ILE A 76 -1.89 -10.41 20.99
CA ILE A 76 -2.43 -10.51 19.62
C ILE A 76 -1.33 -10.90 18.64
N ARG A 77 -0.12 -10.35 18.78
CA ARG A 77 1.03 -10.75 17.95
C ARG A 77 1.41 -12.20 18.21
N ASP A 78 1.55 -12.61 19.45
CA ASP A 78 1.93 -13.98 19.81
C ASP A 78 0.87 -15.00 19.34
N GLU A 79 -0.41 -14.66 19.39
CA GLU A 79 -1.51 -15.46 18.82
C GLU A 79 -1.54 -15.42 17.28
N ALA A 80 -1.19 -14.30 16.65
CA ALA A 80 -1.18 -14.12 15.20
C ALA A 80 0.11 -14.62 14.51
N ILE A 81 1.18 -14.87 15.26
CA ILE A 81 2.50 -15.31 14.73
C ILE A 81 2.51 -16.77 14.26
N HIS A 82 1.41 -17.52 14.41
CA HIS A 82 1.20 -18.78 13.68
C HIS A 82 0.63 -18.58 12.26
N PHE A 83 0.77 -17.39 11.67
CA PHE A 83 0.56 -17.19 10.24
C PHE A 83 1.77 -17.72 9.46
N ILE A 84 1.74 -18.99 9.08
CA ILE A 84 2.67 -19.55 8.12
C ILE A 84 2.07 -19.29 6.73
N GLU A 85 2.64 -18.37 5.97
CA GLU A 85 2.16 -18.01 4.63
C GLU A 85 2.01 -19.26 3.72
N ALA A 86 2.92 -20.23 3.86
CA ALA A 86 2.87 -21.51 3.15
C ALA A 86 1.68 -22.43 3.55
N GLN A 87 1.00 -22.15 4.67
CA GLN A 87 -0.19 -22.90 5.12
C GLN A 87 -1.50 -22.22 4.72
N VAL A 88 -1.44 -21.02 4.15
CA VAL A 88 -2.63 -20.36 3.60
C VAL A 88 -2.92 -20.96 2.23
N GLU A 89 -4.09 -21.56 2.09
CA GLU A 89 -4.55 -22.02 0.78
C GLU A 89 -4.71 -20.80 -0.14
N THR A 90 -3.82 -20.68 -1.12
CA THR A 90 -3.84 -19.56 -2.08
C THR A 90 -5.08 -19.69 -2.95
N HIS A 91 -5.92 -18.66 -2.97
CA HIS A 91 -7.04 -18.62 -3.91
C HIS A 91 -6.50 -18.48 -5.33
N ASN A 92 -6.60 -19.55 -6.12
CA ASN A 92 -6.18 -19.57 -7.51
C ASN A 92 -7.41 -19.36 -8.41
N CYS A 93 -7.46 -18.20 -9.08
CA CYS A 93 -8.53 -17.85 -10.03
C CYS A 93 -8.45 -18.65 -11.36
N GLY A 94 -7.49 -19.55 -11.50
CA GLY A 94 -7.19 -20.28 -12.72
C GLY A 94 -6.47 -19.40 -13.77
N PRO A 95 -6.32 -19.89 -15.00
CA PRO A 95 -5.67 -19.13 -16.06
C PRO A 95 -6.50 -17.92 -16.52
N LEU A 96 -5.83 -16.81 -16.80
CA LEU A 96 -6.42 -15.61 -17.43
C LEU A 96 -6.56 -15.83 -18.95
N ASN A 97 -7.46 -16.71 -19.37
CA ASN A 97 -7.58 -17.11 -20.79
C ASN A 97 -9.01 -17.02 -21.34
N ILE A 98 -10.01 -16.62 -20.55
CA ILE A 98 -11.37 -16.49 -21.05
C ILE A 98 -11.55 -15.18 -21.81
N ILE A 99 -11.80 -15.29 -23.11
CA ILE A 99 -11.89 -14.13 -23.99
C ILE A 99 -13.28 -13.51 -23.92
N CYS A 100 -13.35 -12.22 -23.62
CA CYS A 100 -14.60 -11.47 -23.65
C CYS A 100 -15.12 -11.36 -25.08
N GLN A 101 -16.37 -11.79 -25.32
CA GLN A 101 -17.00 -11.77 -26.64
C GLN A 101 -17.07 -10.37 -27.27
N PHE A 102 -17.15 -9.32 -26.45
CA PHE A 102 -17.31 -7.93 -26.89
C PHE A 102 -15.98 -7.18 -27.05
N ARG A 103 -14.99 -7.42 -26.17
CA ARG A 103 -13.74 -6.63 -26.08
C ARG A 103 -12.47 -7.42 -26.38
N LYS A 104 -12.58 -8.74 -26.56
CA LYS A 104 -11.46 -9.66 -26.76
C LYS A 104 -10.39 -9.62 -25.64
N SER A 105 -10.68 -8.98 -24.51
CA SER A 105 -9.83 -9.02 -23.32
C SER A 105 -9.79 -10.43 -22.74
N LYS A 106 -8.68 -10.78 -22.11
CA LYS A 106 -8.52 -11.99 -21.31
C LYS A 106 -9.06 -11.73 -19.90
N ASN A 107 -9.88 -12.63 -19.38
CA ASN A 107 -10.54 -12.56 -18.07
C ASN A 107 -10.41 -13.91 -17.37
N PHE A 108 -10.61 -13.93 -16.05
CA PHE A 108 -10.69 -15.17 -15.30
C PHE A 108 -12.08 -15.79 -15.43
N ALA A 109 -12.17 -17.11 -15.38
CA ALA A 109 -13.45 -17.81 -15.45
C ALA A 109 -14.41 -17.38 -14.32
N ALA A 110 -13.88 -17.13 -13.12
CA ALA A 110 -14.64 -16.70 -11.95
C ALA A 110 -15.26 -15.30 -12.10
N GLU A 111 -14.76 -14.46 -13.00
CA GLU A 111 -15.30 -13.11 -13.24
C GLU A 111 -16.56 -13.12 -14.13
N ARG A 112 -16.88 -14.28 -14.73
CA ARG A 112 -18.02 -14.43 -15.62
C ARG A 112 -19.30 -14.58 -14.80
N SER A 113 -20.27 -13.72 -15.06
CA SER A 113 -21.61 -13.82 -14.45
C SER A 113 -22.37 -15.04 -14.97
N SER A 114 -23.46 -15.42 -14.30
CA SER A 114 -24.30 -16.58 -14.66
C SER A 114 -24.88 -16.52 -16.08
N ASP A 115 -25.03 -15.31 -16.64
CA ASP A 115 -25.48 -15.06 -18.01
C ASP A 115 -24.36 -15.22 -19.07
N GLY A 116 -23.20 -15.73 -18.68
CA GLY A 116 -22.06 -15.95 -19.56
C GLY A 116 -21.33 -14.67 -19.97
N LYS A 117 -21.68 -13.51 -19.41
CA LYS A 117 -21.12 -12.21 -19.78
C LYS A 117 -20.26 -11.62 -18.65
N PHE A 118 -19.36 -10.72 -19.02
CA PHE A 118 -18.48 -10.04 -18.07
C PHE A 118 -19.01 -8.66 -17.71
N THR A 119 -19.39 -8.49 -16.44
CA THR A 119 -19.82 -7.20 -15.90
C THR A 119 -18.62 -6.29 -15.64
N SER A 120 -17.56 -6.80 -15.02
CA SER A 120 -16.35 -6.02 -14.69
C SER A 120 -15.55 -5.59 -15.92
N CYS A 121 -15.53 -6.38 -16.99
CA CYS A 121 -14.78 -6.05 -18.22
C CYS A 121 -15.39 -4.88 -19.01
N CYS A 122 -16.65 -5.00 -19.41
CA CYS A 122 -17.29 -4.03 -20.32
C CYS A 122 -18.76 -3.80 -20.01
N ARG A 123 -19.17 -4.14 -18.78
CA ARG A 123 -20.55 -4.05 -18.33
C ARG A 123 -21.52 -4.73 -19.30
N LYS A 124 -21.17 -5.97 -19.68
CA LYS A 124 -21.91 -6.81 -20.63
C LYS A 124 -22.06 -6.18 -22.03
N GLY A 125 -21.01 -5.51 -22.51
CA GLY A 125 -20.94 -4.90 -23.84
C GLY A 125 -21.38 -3.42 -23.89
N LYS A 126 -21.83 -2.84 -22.77
CA LYS A 126 -22.26 -1.43 -22.71
C LYS A 126 -21.11 -0.44 -22.83
N ILE A 127 -19.94 -0.76 -22.28
CA ILE A 127 -18.76 0.11 -22.37
C ILE A 127 -18.13 -0.10 -23.73
N LYS A 128 -18.09 0.95 -24.56
CA LYS A 128 -17.32 1.05 -25.80
C LYS A 128 -16.03 1.81 -25.52
N LEU A 129 -14.91 1.08 -25.52
CA LEU A 129 -13.59 1.70 -25.60
C LEU A 129 -13.40 2.19 -27.02
N GLU A 130 -13.11 3.47 -27.17
CA GLU A 130 -12.66 4.03 -28.44
C GLU A 130 -11.35 3.36 -28.84
N LYS A 131 -11.12 3.26 -30.16
CA LYS A 131 -9.81 2.83 -30.62
C LYS A 131 -8.78 3.85 -30.13
N PRO A 132 -7.60 3.40 -29.67
CA PRO A 132 -6.50 4.31 -29.43
C PRO A 132 -6.31 5.20 -30.66
N SER A 133 -6.17 6.50 -30.45
CA SER A 133 -5.85 7.45 -31.52
C SER A 133 -4.57 8.20 -31.16
N ASP A 134 -3.78 8.55 -32.18
CA ASP A 134 -2.51 9.25 -31.99
C ASP A 134 -2.72 10.76 -31.77
N ALA A 135 -1.61 11.51 -31.66
CA ALA A 135 -1.64 12.96 -31.54
C ALA A 135 -2.43 13.65 -32.68
N LEU A 136 -2.50 13.03 -33.86
CA LEU A 136 -3.17 13.52 -35.07
C LEU A 136 -4.57 12.94 -35.26
N SER A 137 -5.07 12.16 -34.30
CA SER A 137 -6.38 11.49 -34.33
C SER A 137 -6.51 10.36 -35.37
N ASN A 138 -5.39 9.78 -35.81
CA ASN A 138 -5.39 8.56 -36.62
C ASN A 138 -5.56 7.32 -35.75
N ASP A 139 -6.10 6.23 -36.31
CA ASP A 139 -6.15 4.91 -35.67
C ASP A 139 -4.73 4.51 -35.23
N PHE A 140 -4.50 4.46 -33.92
CA PHE A 140 -3.19 4.19 -33.35
C PHE A 140 -2.96 2.68 -33.26
N LEU A 141 -2.09 2.17 -34.13
CA LEU A 141 -1.63 0.79 -34.09
C LEU A 141 -0.61 0.60 -32.98
N TYR A 142 -0.68 -0.56 -32.31
CA TYR A 142 0.28 -0.89 -31.27
C TYR A 142 1.71 -0.99 -31.87
N PRO A 143 2.72 -0.32 -31.30
CA PRO A 143 4.06 -0.28 -31.89
C PRO A 143 4.70 -1.66 -31.99
N ASN A 144 5.19 -2.02 -33.17
CA ASN A 144 5.81 -3.34 -33.42
C ASN A 144 6.96 -3.64 -32.46
N PHE A 145 7.80 -2.65 -32.14
CA PHE A 145 8.93 -2.87 -31.21
C PHE A 145 8.45 -3.25 -29.80
N LEU A 146 7.38 -2.62 -29.30
CA LEU A 146 6.79 -2.97 -28.00
C LEU A 146 6.08 -4.33 -28.07
N LEU A 147 5.42 -4.63 -29.19
CA LEU A 147 4.74 -5.90 -29.38
C LEU A 147 5.76 -7.04 -29.33
N ASP A 148 6.87 -6.88 -30.05
CA ASP A 148 7.96 -7.84 -30.10
C ASP A 148 8.58 -8.07 -28.72
N LEU A 149 8.89 -6.99 -27.99
CA LEU A 149 9.39 -7.07 -26.61
C LEU A 149 8.42 -7.77 -25.64
N LEU A 150 7.11 -7.65 -25.86
CA LEU A 150 6.09 -8.25 -25.00
C LEU A 150 5.72 -9.68 -25.35
N THR A 151 5.85 -10.08 -26.62
CA THR A 151 5.21 -11.30 -27.13
C THR A 151 6.13 -12.25 -27.88
N ASN A 152 7.34 -11.83 -28.30
CA ASN A 152 8.26 -12.67 -29.06
C ASN A 152 9.39 -13.21 -28.16
N PRO A 153 9.35 -14.48 -27.73
CA PRO A 153 10.40 -15.05 -26.90
C PRO A 153 11.76 -15.18 -27.60
N ASN A 154 11.80 -15.08 -28.94
CA ASN A 154 13.04 -15.11 -29.72
C ASN A 154 13.75 -13.76 -29.76
N ASN A 155 13.11 -12.67 -29.32
CA ASN A 155 13.78 -11.38 -29.20
C ASN A 155 14.80 -11.48 -28.05
N PRO A 156 16.09 -11.14 -28.27
CA PRO A 156 17.13 -11.22 -27.24
C PRO A 156 16.83 -10.35 -26.01
N ASP A 157 16.07 -9.27 -26.19
CA ASP A 157 15.66 -8.36 -25.12
C ASP A 157 14.35 -8.76 -24.43
N TYR A 158 13.62 -9.79 -24.90
CA TYR A 158 12.31 -10.20 -24.35
C TYR A 158 12.40 -10.45 -22.84
N LYS A 159 13.31 -11.33 -22.43
CA LYS A 159 13.46 -11.71 -21.01
C LYS A 159 13.87 -10.52 -20.16
N HIS A 160 14.88 -9.78 -20.62
CA HIS A 160 15.39 -8.60 -19.93
C HIS A 160 14.33 -7.50 -19.78
N PHE A 161 13.49 -7.29 -20.79
CA PHE A 161 12.38 -6.34 -20.76
C PHE A 161 11.32 -6.76 -19.73
N HIS A 162 10.91 -8.03 -19.72
CA HIS A 162 9.93 -8.56 -18.76
C HIS A 162 10.44 -8.48 -17.31
N ASP A 163 11.68 -8.86 -17.07
CA ASP A 163 12.29 -8.81 -15.73
C ASP A 163 12.34 -7.37 -15.18
N ASN A 164 12.49 -6.38 -16.07
CA ASN A 164 12.65 -4.96 -15.71
C ASN A 164 11.48 -4.05 -16.13
N ILE A 165 10.33 -4.62 -16.51
CA ILE A 165 9.21 -3.86 -17.13
C ILE A 165 8.71 -2.72 -16.24
N ARG A 166 8.74 -2.91 -14.92
CA ARG A 166 8.35 -1.88 -13.95
C ARG A 166 9.29 -0.68 -13.96
N SER A 167 10.58 -0.89 -14.15
CA SER A 167 11.58 0.19 -14.22
C SER A 167 11.41 0.98 -15.51
N TYR A 168 11.21 0.33 -16.67
CA TYR A 168 10.91 1.05 -17.92
C TYR A 168 9.65 1.91 -17.80
N ASN A 169 8.56 1.36 -17.25
CA ASN A 169 7.32 2.11 -17.05
C ASN A 169 7.48 3.28 -16.07
N SER A 170 8.36 3.15 -15.07
CA SER A 170 8.63 4.19 -14.07
C SER A 170 9.62 5.25 -14.55
N ALA A 171 10.34 5.02 -15.65
CA ALA A 171 11.35 5.94 -16.18
C ALA A 171 10.77 7.03 -17.10
N VAL A 172 9.60 6.79 -17.70
CA VAL A 172 8.94 7.69 -18.67
C VAL A 172 7.68 8.44 -18.19
N PRO A 173 7.29 8.49 -16.91
CA PRO A 173 6.11 9.26 -16.52
C PRO A 173 6.38 10.78 -16.53
N PHE A 174 5.34 11.55 -16.84
CA PHE A 174 5.37 13.03 -16.78
C PHE A 174 5.23 13.59 -15.37
N ALA A 175 4.69 12.80 -14.45
CA ALA A 175 4.47 13.19 -13.07
C ALA A 175 4.81 12.04 -12.13
N SER A 176 5.30 12.37 -10.93
CA SER A 176 5.55 11.40 -9.89
C SER A 176 4.36 11.25 -8.96
N MET A 177 4.31 10.12 -8.25
CA MET A 177 3.36 9.95 -7.16
C MET A 177 3.93 10.60 -5.89
N GLY A 178 3.34 11.74 -5.51
CA GLY A 178 3.62 12.40 -4.25
C GLY A 178 2.74 11.84 -3.14
N THR A 179 3.35 11.19 -2.16
CA THR A 179 2.64 10.69 -0.99
C THR A 179 3.52 10.73 0.25
N LYS A 180 2.90 10.85 1.42
CA LYS A 180 3.59 10.66 2.70
C LYS A 180 3.55 9.18 3.05
N VAL A 181 4.61 8.47 2.66
CA VAL A 181 4.82 7.08 3.07
C VAL A 181 5.05 7.07 4.58
N VAL A 182 4.30 6.25 5.29
CA VAL A 182 4.45 6.11 6.75
C VAL A 182 4.81 4.68 7.08
N ASP A 183 5.96 4.52 7.73
CA ASP A 183 6.34 3.23 8.28
C ASP A 183 5.81 3.09 9.71
N PHE A 184 4.71 2.36 9.87
CA PHE A 184 4.27 1.93 11.19
C PHE A 184 5.04 0.68 11.58
N ARG A 185 5.92 0.81 12.57
CA ARG A 185 6.62 -0.31 13.21
C ARG A 185 5.58 -1.31 13.74
N GLY A 186 5.51 -2.48 13.12
CA GLY A 186 4.59 -3.56 13.47
C GLY A 186 4.98 -4.86 12.78
N GLY A 187 4.63 -6.00 13.37
CA GLY A 187 4.83 -7.31 12.74
C GLY A 187 3.72 -7.62 11.73
N GLY A 188 4.07 -8.24 10.61
CA GLY A 188 3.15 -8.67 9.55
C GLY A 188 3.77 -8.56 8.15
N PRO A 189 3.08 -9.07 7.11
CA PRO A 189 3.50 -8.90 5.71
C PRO A 189 3.70 -7.43 5.34
N TYR A 190 4.59 -7.16 4.38
CA TYR A 190 4.84 -5.80 3.92
C TYR A 190 3.57 -5.18 3.32
N VAL A 191 3.23 -3.98 3.78
CA VAL A 191 2.12 -3.19 3.23
C VAL A 191 2.64 -1.81 2.91
N PHE A 192 2.39 -1.33 1.68
CA PHE A 192 2.65 0.05 1.29
C PHE A 192 1.65 0.98 1.98
N LYS A 193 2.13 1.77 2.95
CA LYS A 193 1.30 2.59 3.84
C LYS A 193 1.44 4.06 3.50
N VAL A 194 0.31 4.70 3.22
CA VAL A 194 0.19 6.12 2.88
C VAL A 194 -0.60 6.84 3.97
N HIS A 195 -0.13 8.01 4.38
CA HIS A 195 -0.87 8.90 5.27
C HIS A 195 -1.37 10.13 4.52
N GLY A 196 -2.68 10.40 4.65
CA GLY A 196 -3.34 11.50 3.97
C GLY A 196 -3.66 11.17 2.51
N GLU A 197 -3.33 12.08 1.61
CA GLU A 197 -3.72 12.02 0.20
C GLU A 197 -2.56 11.60 -0.70
N ILE A 198 -2.90 10.86 -1.76
CA ILE A 198 -2.03 10.64 -2.91
C ILE A 198 -2.21 11.82 -3.85
N ARG A 199 -1.11 12.50 -4.20
CA ARG A 199 -1.10 13.62 -5.15
C ARG A 199 -0.18 13.31 -6.31
N HIS A 200 -0.50 13.80 -7.51
CA HIS A 200 0.47 13.80 -8.60
C HIS A 200 1.38 15.02 -8.46
N ARG A 201 2.69 14.80 -8.43
CA ARG A 201 3.70 15.86 -8.42
C ARG A 201 4.23 16.03 -9.82
N THR A 202 3.82 17.10 -10.48
CA THR A 202 4.46 17.57 -11.71
C THR A 202 5.70 18.37 -11.32
N SER A 203 6.80 18.17 -12.05
CA SER A 203 7.99 19.00 -11.89
C SER A 203 7.75 20.40 -12.46
N HIS A 204 8.40 21.41 -11.87
CA HIS A 204 8.47 22.74 -12.49
C HIS A 204 9.13 22.61 -13.87
N ILE A 205 8.74 23.40 -14.86
CA ILE A 205 9.30 23.24 -16.22
C ILE A 205 10.80 23.58 -16.26
N GLN A 206 11.22 24.51 -15.41
CA GLN A 206 12.63 24.85 -15.20
C GLN A 206 13.22 24.02 -14.05
N SER A 207 14.46 23.59 -14.22
CA SER A 207 15.25 22.94 -13.18
C SER A 207 15.51 23.93 -12.05
N VAL A 208 14.87 23.68 -10.90
CA VAL A 208 15.08 24.49 -9.69
C VAL A 208 16.41 24.04 -9.05
N ASN A 209 17.30 24.98 -8.77
CA ASN A 209 18.54 24.77 -7.99
C ASN A 209 19.56 23.78 -8.58
N GLY A 210 19.74 23.73 -9.90
CA GLY A 210 20.77 22.89 -10.54
C GLY A 210 20.54 21.38 -10.42
N GLN A 211 19.35 20.96 -10.00
CA GLN A 211 18.96 19.56 -9.97
C GLN A 211 18.87 18.99 -11.39
N ALA A 212 19.22 17.70 -11.55
CA ALA A 212 19.05 17.01 -12.82
C ALA A 212 17.56 17.02 -13.25
N PRO A 213 17.25 17.18 -14.54
CA PRO A 213 15.87 17.17 -15.04
C PRO A 213 15.12 15.88 -14.65
N GLN A 214 13.86 16.01 -14.23
CA GLN A 214 12.99 14.89 -13.85
C GLN A 214 11.59 15.00 -14.45
N TYR A 215 10.99 13.84 -14.73
CA TYR A 215 9.60 13.69 -15.19
C TYR A 215 9.31 14.56 -16.43
N ALA A 216 8.31 15.46 -16.37
CA ALA A 216 7.94 16.35 -17.47
C ALA A 216 9.11 17.16 -18.03
N GLN A 217 10.08 17.59 -17.21
CA GLN A 217 11.27 18.33 -17.66
C GLN A 217 12.10 17.56 -18.69
N LEU A 218 12.08 16.23 -18.62
CA LEU A 218 12.81 15.39 -19.58
C LEU A 218 12.23 15.51 -20.99
N TYR A 219 10.97 15.93 -21.14
CA TYR A 219 10.33 16.12 -22.45
C TYR A 219 10.63 17.48 -23.10
N VAL A 220 11.23 18.43 -22.34
CA VAL A 220 11.68 19.74 -22.86
C VAL A 220 13.01 19.60 -23.61
N ILE A 221 13.92 18.77 -23.09
CA ILE A 221 15.24 18.52 -23.69
C ILE A 221 15.17 17.47 -24.81
N ASP A 222 16.26 17.38 -25.58
CA ASP A 222 16.42 16.37 -26.64
C ASP A 222 16.28 14.93 -26.10
N SER A 223 15.74 14.05 -26.95
CA SER A 223 15.46 12.64 -26.63
C SER A 223 16.71 11.89 -26.17
N ILE A 224 17.85 12.11 -26.82
CA ILE A 224 19.10 11.41 -26.50
C ILE A 224 19.61 11.86 -25.11
N GLN A 225 19.53 13.15 -24.82
CA GLN A 225 19.90 13.69 -23.51
C GLN A 225 18.97 13.19 -22.41
N ALA A 226 17.66 13.22 -22.64
CA ALA A 226 16.67 12.71 -21.70
C ALA A 226 16.88 11.23 -21.36
N THR A 227 17.11 10.40 -22.38
CA THR A 227 17.36 8.96 -22.18
C THR A 227 18.62 8.71 -21.38
N LYS A 228 19.71 9.44 -21.62
CA LYS A 228 20.94 9.36 -20.81
C LYS A 228 20.68 9.70 -19.35
N ILE A 229 19.93 10.78 -19.08
CA ILE A 229 19.57 11.16 -17.71
C ILE A 229 18.74 10.05 -17.04
N ARG A 230 17.78 9.46 -17.76
CA ARG A 230 16.95 8.38 -17.22
C ARG A 230 17.74 7.12 -16.89
N VAL A 231 18.66 6.70 -17.76
CA VAL A 231 19.50 5.50 -17.53
C VAL A 231 20.45 5.69 -16.35
N ASN A 232 20.97 6.91 -16.16
CA ASN A 232 21.84 7.23 -15.03
C ASN A 232 21.11 7.32 -13.68
N HIS A 233 19.77 7.24 -13.67
CA HIS A 233 19.01 7.22 -12.43
C HIS A 233 19.12 5.83 -11.75
N PRO A 234 19.45 5.73 -10.45
CA PRO A 234 19.66 4.43 -9.78
C PRO A 234 18.50 3.44 -9.91
N ALA A 235 17.25 3.93 -9.92
CA ALA A 235 16.07 3.08 -10.10
C ALA A 235 15.98 2.40 -11.49
N ASN A 236 16.77 2.87 -12.46
CA ASN A 236 16.77 2.42 -13.85
C ASN A 236 18.10 1.79 -14.25
N GLU A 237 18.95 1.40 -13.30
CA GLU A 237 20.28 0.83 -13.56
C GLU A 237 20.22 -0.41 -14.48
N GLN A 238 19.16 -1.20 -14.34
CA GLN A 238 18.91 -2.40 -15.14
C GLN A 238 18.18 -2.11 -16.46
N CYS A 239 17.88 -0.85 -16.78
CA CYS A 239 17.21 -0.50 -18.03
C CYS A 239 18.21 -0.47 -19.19
N ASN A 240 17.87 -1.14 -20.29
CA ASN A 240 18.62 -1.08 -21.54
C ASN A 240 18.35 0.27 -22.22
N LEU A 241 19.43 1.00 -22.51
CA LEU A 241 19.39 2.32 -23.13
C LEU A 241 18.65 2.32 -24.47
N ARG A 242 18.83 1.29 -25.30
CA ARG A 242 18.20 1.19 -26.63
C ARG A 242 16.68 1.08 -26.50
N ILE A 243 16.20 0.26 -25.57
CA ILE A 243 14.76 0.08 -25.35
C ILE A 243 14.17 1.37 -24.78
N LEU A 244 14.86 2.00 -23.83
CA LEU A 244 14.40 3.24 -23.23
C LEU A 244 14.34 4.40 -24.23
N ASP A 245 15.31 4.48 -25.15
CA ASP A 245 15.31 5.45 -26.25
C ASP A 245 14.12 5.24 -27.18
N GLN A 246 13.83 3.98 -27.57
CA GLN A 246 12.67 3.66 -28.40
C GLN A 246 11.35 4.04 -27.71
N ILE A 247 11.22 3.77 -26.41
CA ILE A 247 10.05 4.14 -25.62
C ILE A 247 9.92 5.66 -25.52
N ASP A 248 11.01 6.39 -25.26
CA ASP A 248 10.98 7.86 -25.18
C ASP A 248 10.55 8.50 -26.50
N ARG A 249 11.18 8.09 -27.61
CA ARG A 249 10.81 8.57 -28.95
C ARG A 249 9.35 8.28 -29.27
N PHE A 250 8.90 7.08 -28.93
CA PHE A 250 7.52 6.66 -29.09
C PHE A 250 6.55 7.62 -28.35
N PHE A 251 6.80 7.90 -27.06
CA PHE A 251 5.97 8.84 -26.32
C PHE A 251 6.01 10.25 -26.92
N ARG A 252 7.19 10.73 -27.33
CA ARG A 252 7.34 12.07 -27.94
C ARG A 252 6.64 12.24 -29.28
N GLN A 253 6.39 11.15 -30.01
CA GLN A 253 5.74 11.18 -31.32
C GLN A 253 4.22 11.08 -31.21
N HIS A 254 3.71 10.35 -30.22
CA HIS A 254 2.29 10.00 -30.17
C HIS A 254 1.53 10.57 -28.97
N ASN A 255 2.23 11.02 -27.91
CA ASN A 255 1.59 11.61 -26.74
C ASN A 255 1.42 13.12 -26.92
N ARG A 256 0.16 13.59 -26.99
CA ARG A 256 -0.18 15.02 -27.09
C ARG A 256 0.44 15.88 -25.98
N LEU A 257 0.66 15.31 -24.80
CA LEU A 257 1.32 16.02 -23.70
C LEU A 257 2.80 16.28 -24.01
N SER A 258 3.49 15.36 -24.69
CA SER A 258 4.89 15.61 -25.09
C SER A 258 5.02 16.85 -25.97
N ASP A 259 4.05 17.10 -26.87
CA ASP A 259 4.08 18.28 -27.73
C ASP A 259 3.91 19.57 -26.94
N THR A 260 3.13 19.57 -25.86
CA THR A 260 3.00 20.77 -25.00
C THR A 260 4.30 21.15 -24.31
N TYR A 261 5.20 20.20 -24.03
CA TYR A 261 6.49 20.46 -23.39
C TYR A 261 7.61 20.83 -24.37
N ARG A 262 7.40 20.64 -25.69
CA ARG A 262 8.35 21.10 -26.73
C ARG A 262 8.28 22.61 -27.00
N MET A 263 7.22 23.27 -26.55
CA MET A 263 7.00 24.70 -26.80
C MET A 263 7.77 25.63 -25.85
N PHE A 264 8.56 25.07 -24.94
CA PHE A 264 9.37 25.76 -23.94
C PHE A 264 10.85 25.44 -24.13
#